data_AF-A0A7R9TL40-F1
#
_entry.id   AF-A0A7R9TL40-F1
#
_cell.length_a   1.000
_cell.length_b   1.000
_cell.length_c   1.000
_cell.angle_alpha   90.00
_cell.angle_beta   90.00
_cell.angle_gamma   90.00
#
_symmetry.space_group_name_H-M   'P 1'
#
loop_
_entity.id
_entity.type
_entity.pdbx_description
1 polymer ?
#
loop_
_entity_poly.entity_id
_entity_poly.type
_entity_poly.pdbx_seq_one_letter_code
_entity_poly.pdbx_strand_id
1 'polypeptide(L)'
;DVSKVTDMYGMFNGASSFNGDISGWDVSSVTSLTGMFHGATSFHQDLSKWNLCRIDTSLTSSYGPYFKVFQGASKMTESLKPTPGECRPIYSNHTEPFTDRASLLTAVKDCIAQNSKDGCADMNTWDVTAVTDMSDLFNRNGNFNGNISKWDTSKVTNMQCMFKDAKAFNGDISK
;
A
#
# COMPACT_ATOMS: atom_id res chain seq x y z
N ASP A 1 -8.68 -4.84 -14.13
CA ASP A 1 -8.66 -4.04 -12.91
C ASP A 1 -9.48 -4.75 -11.85
N VAL A 2 -8.89 -5.03 -10.68
CA VAL A 2 -9.51 -5.71 -9.52
C VAL A 2 -9.39 -4.88 -8.24
N SER A 3 -9.08 -3.58 -8.36
CA SER A 3 -8.80 -2.64 -7.25
C SER A 3 -9.91 -2.51 -6.20
N LYS A 4 -11.16 -2.89 -6.55
CA LYS A 4 -12.31 -2.87 -5.65
C LYS A 4 -12.64 -4.21 -4.99
N VAL A 5 -11.94 -5.28 -5.37
CA VAL A 5 -12.18 -6.62 -4.85
C VAL A 5 -11.56 -6.74 -3.46
N THR A 6 -12.35 -7.19 -2.50
CA THR A 6 -11.89 -7.39 -1.10
C THR A 6 -11.67 -8.86 -0.76
N ASP A 7 -12.28 -9.79 -1.49
CA ASP A 7 -12.19 -11.23 -1.23
C ASP A 7 -11.85 -11.99 -2.52
N MET A 8 -10.77 -12.76 -2.47
CA MET A 8 -10.28 -13.64 -3.55
C MET A 8 -10.07 -15.07 -3.05
N TYR A 9 -10.79 -15.47 -1.98
CA TYR A 9 -10.75 -16.82 -1.44
C TYR A 9 -10.86 -17.88 -2.53
N GLY A 10 -9.89 -18.80 -2.59
CA GLY A 10 -9.95 -19.98 -3.45
C GLY A 10 -10.05 -19.75 -4.96
N MET A 11 -9.79 -18.55 -5.48
CA MET A 11 -10.07 -18.20 -6.89
C MET A 11 -9.47 -19.15 -7.93
N PHE A 12 -8.28 -19.68 -7.68
CA PHE A 12 -7.55 -20.64 -8.52
C PHE A 12 -7.28 -21.98 -7.81
N ASN A 13 -8.09 -22.33 -6.81
CA ASN A 13 -7.95 -23.60 -6.10
C ASN A 13 -8.16 -24.78 -7.06
N GLY A 14 -7.17 -25.68 -7.12
CA GLY A 14 -7.17 -26.84 -8.00
C GLY A 14 -6.99 -26.53 -9.48
N ALA A 15 -6.76 -25.26 -9.85
CA ALA A 15 -6.53 -24.84 -11.24
C ALA A 15 -5.11 -25.21 -11.70
N SER A 16 -4.82 -26.52 -11.78
CA SER A 16 -3.50 -27.09 -11.99
C SER A 16 -2.80 -26.64 -13.29
N SER A 17 -3.56 -26.18 -14.28
CA SER A 17 -3.05 -25.68 -15.57
C SER A 17 -2.94 -24.16 -15.65
N PHE A 18 -3.44 -23.41 -14.65
CA PHE A 18 -3.43 -21.95 -14.69
C PHE A 18 -2.01 -21.39 -14.57
N ASN A 19 -1.64 -20.51 -15.49
CA ASN A 19 -0.39 -19.74 -15.47
C ASN A 19 -0.55 -18.40 -16.22
N GLY A 20 -1.75 -17.81 -16.16
CA GLY A 20 -1.99 -16.51 -16.78
C GLY A 20 -1.28 -15.40 -16.00
N ASP A 21 -0.77 -14.39 -16.73
CA ASP A 21 -0.14 -13.23 -16.10
C ASP A 21 -1.18 -12.38 -15.35
N ILE A 22 -0.93 -12.21 -14.05
CA ILE A 22 -1.71 -11.41 -13.12
C ILE A 22 -0.81 -10.48 -12.28
N SER A 23 0.46 -10.32 -12.68
CA SER A 23 1.45 -9.52 -11.97
C SER A 23 1.02 -8.05 -11.81
N GLY A 24 0.23 -7.54 -12.76
CA GLY A 24 -0.32 -6.18 -12.77
C GLY A 24 -1.65 -5.98 -12.01
N TRP A 25 -2.14 -6.97 -11.27
CA TRP A 25 -3.37 -6.79 -10.49
C TRP A 25 -3.14 -5.90 -9.27
N ASP A 26 -4.00 -4.89 -9.12
CA ASP A 26 -4.08 -4.11 -7.89
C ASP A 26 -4.90 -4.88 -6.84
N VAL A 27 -4.20 -5.51 -5.90
CA VAL A 27 -4.78 -6.29 -4.79
C VAL A 27 -4.76 -5.54 -3.46
N SER A 28 -4.48 -4.23 -3.46
CA SER A 28 -4.33 -3.42 -2.23
C SER A 28 -5.58 -3.36 -1.35
N SER A 29 -6.77 -3.57 -1.95
CA SER A 29 -8.04 -3.66 -1.23
C SER A 29 -8.35 -5.05 -0.67
N VAL A 30 -7.63 -6.09 -1.07
CA VAL A 30 -7.92 -7.49 -0.73
C VAL A 30 -7.60 -7.77 0.74
N THR A 31 -8.59 -8.31 1.44
CA THR A 31 -8.48 -8.73 2.85
C THR A 31 -8.36 -10.24 3.00
N SER A 32 -8.64 -11.03 1.95
CA SER A 32 -8.56 -12.50 1.98
C SER A 32 -8.05 -13.07 0.64
N LEU A 33 -6.95 -13.83 0.72
CA LEU A 33 -6.39 -14.63 -0.38
C LEU A 33 -6.36 -16.14 -0.04
N THR A 34 -6.98 -16.54 1.06
CA THR A 34 -6.82 -17.91 1.61
C THR A 34 -7.13 -18.96 0.54
N GLY A 35 -6.17 -19.87 0.31
CA GLY A 35 -6.34 -20.94 -0.66
C GLY A 35 -6.40 -20.53 -2.12
N MET A 36 -6.11 -19.26 -2.46
CA MET A 36 -6.27 -18.73 -3.82
C MET A 36 -5.55 -19.57 -4.87
N PHE A 37 -4.30 -19.99 -4.63
CA PHE A 37 -3.52 -20.83 -5.55
C PHE A 37 -3.30 -22.25 -5.01
N HIS A 38 -4.17 -22.72 -4.10
CA HIS A 38 -4.02 -24.06 -3.53
C HIS A 38 -4.08 -25.11 -4.65
N GLY A 39 -3.04 -25.93 -4.81
CA GLY A 39 -2.97 -26.95 -5.87
C GLY A 39 -2.84 -26.41 -7.31
N ALA A 40 -2.56 -25.12 -7.51
CA ALA A 40 -2.28 -24.54 -8.82
C ALA A 40 -0.84 -24.88 -9.28
N THR A 41 -0.60 -26.16 -9.61
CA THR A 41 0.75 -26.72 -9.82
C THR A 41 1.53 -26.10 -10.98
N SER A 42 0.87 -25.53 -11.99
CA SER A 42 1.54 -24.85 -13.11
C SER A 42 1.82 -23.37 -12.89
N PHE A 43 1.28 -22.77 -11.82
CA PHE A 43 1.33 -21.33 -11.61
C PHE A 43 2.76 -20.84 -11.30
N HIS A 44 3.25 -19.91 -12.12
CA HIS A 44 4.61 -19.38 -12.08
C HIS A 44 4.62 -17.94 -12.60
N GLN A 45 4.25 -16.99 -11.76
CA GLN A 45 4.21 -15.56 -12.09
C GLN A 45 4.91 -14.75 -11.00
N ASP A 46 5.53 -13.62 -11.36
CA ASP A 46 6.12 -12.72 -10.37
C ASP A 46 5.04 -11.88 -9.69
N LEU A 47 4.75 -12.21 -8.42
CA LEU A 47 3.81 -11.50 -7.56
C LEU A 47 4.52 -10.67 -6.49
N SER A 48 5.85 -10.52 -6.56
CA SER A 48 6.65 -9.78 -5.57
C SER A 48 6.25 -8.31 -5.42
N LYS A 49 5.48 -7.78 -6.38
CA LYS A 49 4.95 -6.40 -6.40
C LYS A 49 3.55 -6.27 -5.81
N TRP A 50 2.87 -7.36 -5.50
CA TRP A 50 1.52 -7.30 -4.92
C TRP A 50 1.56 -6.73 -3.49
N ASN A 51 0.69 -5.75 -3.23
CA ASN A 51 0.57 -5.12 -1.92
C ASN A 51 -0.45 -5.85 -1.05
N LEU A 52 0.02 -6.50 0.02
CA LEU A 52 -0.81 -7.25 0.97
C LEU A 52 -0.91 -6.58 2.36
N CYS A 53 -0.79 -5.25 2.46
CA CYS A 53 -0.87 -4.51 3.74
C CYS A 53 -2.12 -4.84 4.58
N ARG A 54 -3.23 -5.22 3.94
CA ARG A 54 -4.49 -5.55 4.63
C ARG A 54 -4.57 -6.99 5.14
N ILE A 55 -3.59 -7.83 4.83
CA ILE A 55 -3.53 -9.21 5.27
C ILE A 55 -2.61 -9.30 6.49
N ASP A 56 -3.17 -9.79 7.60
CA ASP A 56 -2.47 -9.99 8.86
C ASP A 56 -1.28 -10.96 8.69
N THR A 57 -0.07 -10.47 8.96
CA THR A 57 1.20 -11.21 8.83
C THR A 57 1.47 -12.21 9.93
N SER A 58 0.77 -12.08 11.06
CA SER A 58 0.84 -13.06 12.16
C SER A 58 0.33 -14.45 11.73
N LEU A 59 -0.32 -14.50 10.57
CA LEU A 59 -0.87 -15.68 9.93
C LEU A 59 0.07 -16.34 8.89
N THR A 60 1.35 -15.97 8.89
CA THR A 60 2.40 -16.64 8.10
C THR A 60 2.90 -17.95 8.72
N SER A 61 2.41 -18.31 9.91
CA SER A 61 2.64 -19.63 10.47
C SER A 61 2.23 -20.71 9.47
N SER A 62 2.83 -21.90 9.56
CA SER A 62 2.49 -23.06 8.70
C SER A 62 0.99 -23.44 8.74
N TYR A 63 0.22 -22.84 9.64
CA TYR A 63 -1.22 -23.05 9.79
C TYR A 63 -2.07 -21.84 9.41
N GLY A 64 -1.47 -20.66 9.23
CA GLY A 64 -2.21 -19.45 8.95
C GLY A 64 -2.59 -19.29 7.48
N PRO A 65 -3.60 -18.45 7.18
CA PRO A 65 -4.14 -18.26 5.84
C PRO A 65 -3.13 -17.93 4.76
N TYR A 66 -2.03 -17.22 5.06
CA TYR A 66 -1.03 -16.92 4.03
C TYR A 66 -0.31 -18.18 3.54
N PHE A 67 0.07 -19.08 4.44
CA PHE A 67 0.66 -20.36 4.07
C PHE A 67 -0.24 -21.16 3.11
N LYS A 68 -1.57 -21.06 3.30
CA LYS A 68 -2.56 -21.74 2.45
C LYS A 68 -2.71 -21.13 1.06
N VAL A 69 -2.29 -19.87 0.84
CA VAL A 69 -2.40 -19.19 -0.46
C VAL A 69 -1.71 -20.00 -1.55
N PHE A 70 -0.49 -20.47 -1.29
CA PHE A 70 0.37 -21.15 -2.26
C PHE A 70 0.58 -22.64 -1.95
N GLN A 71 -0.20 -23.23 -1.04
CA GLN A 71 -0.05 -24.63 -0.68
C GLN A 71 -0.32 -25.53 -1.89
N GLY A 72 0.68 -26.27 -2.35
CA GLY A 72 0.57 -27.11 -3.55
C GLY A 72 0.78 -26.37 -4.88
N ALA A 73 1.05 -25.06 -4.88
CA ALA A 73 1.54 -24.32 -6.05
C ALA A 73 3.03 -24.61 -6.25
N SER A 74 3.35 -25.81 -6.73
CA SER A 74 4.71 -26.37 -6.70
C SER A 74 5.75 -25.62 -7.54
N LYS A 75 5.35 -24.81 -8.53
CA LYS A 75 6.25 -23.97 -9.35
C LYS A 75 6.49 -22.56 -8.79
N MET A 76 5.83 -22.21 -7.69
CA MET A 76 5.93 -20.90 -7.05
C MET A 76 7.12 -20.86 -6.09
N THR A 77 8.19 -20.17 -6.45
CA THR A 77 9.37 -19.99 -5.57
C THR A 77 9.15 -18.84 -4.59
N GLU A 78 9.88 -18.85 -3.47
CA GLU A 78 9.74 -17.82 -2.43
C GLU A 78 10.02 -16.40 -2.96
N SER A 79 11.00 -16.26 -3.84
CA SER A 79 11.38 -14.99 -4.47
C SER A 79 10.29 -14.34 -5.33
N LEU A 80 9.30 -15.12 -5.77
CA LEU A 80 8.22 -14.64 -6.64
C LEU A 80 6.92 -14.41 -5.86
N LYS A 81 6.87 -14.82 -4.59
CA LYS A 81 5.69 -14.61 -3.73
C LYS A 81 5.66 -13.16 -3.25
N PRO A 82 4.47 -12.59 -3.00
CA PRO A 82 4.38 -11.32 -2.31
C PRO A 82 4.90 -11.44 -0.88
N THR A 83 5.43 -10.36 -0.31
CA THR A 83 5.79 -10.36 1.11
C THR A 83 4.59 -9.90 1.94
N PRO A 84 4.01 -10.73 2.82
CA PRO A 84 2.88 -10.33 3.66
C PRO A 84 3.32 -9.28 4.68
N GLY A 85 2.60 -8.16 4.73
CA GLY A 85 2.73 -7.04 5.68
C GLY A 85 4.13 -6.61 6.10
N GLU A 86 5.13 -6.88 5.27
CA GLU A 86 5.88 -5.76 4.76
C GLU A 86 4.89 -4.87 4.05
N CYS A 87 4.35 -3.90 4.81
CA CYS A 87 3.89 -2.69 4.18
C CYS A 87 5.10 -2.18 3.43
N ARG A 88 5.18 -2.45 2.12
CA ARG A 88 5.87 -1.55 1.23
C ARG A 88 4.91 -0.38 1.14
N PRO A 89 5.21 0.78 1.77
CA PRO A 89 4.57 2.00 1.33
C PRO A 89 4.64 1.97 -0.19
N ILE A 90 3.52 2.22 -0.86
CA ILE A 90 3.48 2.30 -2.32
C ILE A 90 4.50 3.37 -2.82
N TYR A 91 5.07 4.17 -1.89
CA TYR A 91 6.12 5.17 -2.08
C TYR A 91 7.41 4.95 -1.25
N SER A 92 7.67 3.76 -0.68
CA SER A 92 8.97 3.50 -0.04
C SER A 92 10.01 3.36 -1.13
N ASN A 93 10.89 4.36 -1.23
CA ASN A 93 11.82 4.63 -2.33
C ASN A 93 11.28 5.55 -3.43
N HIS A 94 10.33 6.44 -3.15
CA HIS A 94 10.17 7.63 -3.99
C HIS A 94 11.38 8.55 -3.78
N THR A 95 12.47 8.27 -4.50
CA THR A 95 13.68 9.10 -4.51
C THR A 95 13.52 10.35 -5.35
N GLU A 96 12.49 10.40 -6.18
CA GLU A 96 12.19 11.56 -7.01
C GLU A 96 11.49 12.66 -6.18
N PRO A 97 11.77 13.95 -6.42
CA PRO A 97 11.06 15.03 -5.77
C PRO A 97 9.61 15.13 -6.26
N PHE A 98 8.69 15.43 -5.34
CA PHE A 98 7.36 15.90 -5.73
C PHE A 98 7.48 17.30 -6.33
N THR A 99 7.04 17.46 -7.57
CA THR A 99 7.14 18.74 -8.30
C THR A 99 5.81 19.48 -8.41
N ASP A 100 4.70 18.82 -8.05
CA ASP A 100 3.37 19.41 -8.10
C ASP A 100 2.44 18.85 -7.00
N ARG A 101 1.33 19.55 -6.80
CA ARG A 101 0.29 19.14 -5.85
C ARG A 101 -0.35 17.80 -6.19
N ALA A 102 -0.52 17.48 -7.48
CA ALA A 102 -1.31 16.33 -7.90
C ALA A 102 -0.59 15.01 -7.56
N SER A 103 0.71 14.95 -7.83
CA SER A 103 1.60 13.85 -7.45
C SER A 103 1.66 13.68 -5.93
N LEU A 104 1.88 14.76 -5.18
CA LEU A 104 1.89 14.72 -3.72
C LEU A 104 0.53 14.29 -3.14
N LEU A 105 -0.58 14.82 -3.64
CA LEU A 105 -1.92 14.46 -3.17
C LEU A 105 -2.26 12.99 -3.45
N THR A 106 -1.83 12.46 -4.59
CA THR A 106 -2.01 11.05 -4.94
C THR A 106 -1.24 10.19 -3.95
N ALA A 107 0.03 10.52 -3.70
CA ALA A 107 0.84 9.83 -2.71
C ALA A 107 0.23 9.87 -1.31
N VAL A 108 -0.24 11.03 -0.85
CA VAL A 108 -0.93 11.18 0.45
C VAL A 108 -2.20 10.31 0.53
N LYS A 109 -3.02 10.26 -0.53
CA LYS A 109 -4.26 9.46 -0.53
C LYS A 109 -3.97 7.96 -0.49
N ASP A 110 -3.07 7.49 -1.35
CA ASP A 110 -2.65 6.10 -1.41
C ASP A 110 -2.01 5.66 -0.09
N CYS A 111 -1.27 6.57 0.51
CA CYS A 111 -0.65 6.40 1.81
C CYS A 111 -1.69 6.19 2.91
N ILE A 112 -2.68 7.08 3.02
CA ILE A 112 -3.66 7.03 4.11
C ILE A 112 -4.71 5.91 3.90
N ALA A 113 -4.95 5.49 2.66
CA ALA A 113 -5.83 4.36 2.34
C ALA A 113 -5.34 2.99 2.89
N GLN A 114 -4.07 2.91 3.32
CA GLN A 114 -3.45 1.71 3.90
C GLN A 114 -3.76 1.52 5.40
N ASN A 115 -4.82 2.14 5.94
CA ASN A 115 -5.25 2.02 7.34
C ASN A 115 -4.20 2.44 8.39
N SER A 116 -3.22 3.26 8.02
CA SER A 116 -2.33 3.82 9.02
C SER A 116 -3.05 4.91 9.82
N LYS A 117 -3.28 4.64 11.11
CA LYS A 117 -3.74 5.64 12.10
C LYS A 117 -2.78 6.85 12.18
N ASP A 118 -1.54 6.69 11.74
CA ASP A 118 -0.47 7.68 11.89
C ASP A 118 0.14 8.07 10.53
N GLY A 119 -0.58 7.92 9.40
CA GLY A 119 -0.01 8.17 8.05
C GLY A 119 1.12 7.19 7.67
N CYS A 120 1.83 7.41 6.56
CA CYS A 120 2.86 6.45 6.15
C CYS A 120 4.13 6.58 7.00
N ALA A 121 4.73 5.43 7.32
CA ALA A 121 5.92 5.33 8.15
C ALA A 121 7.13 6.14 7.60
N ASP A 122 7.15 6.41 6.29
CA ASP A 122 8.22 7.10 5.57
C ASP A 122 7.84 8.51 5.09
N MET A 123 6.63 9.01 5.40
CA MET A 123 6.15 10.28 4.85
C MET A 123 7.04 11.47 5.21
N ASN A 124 7.71 11.44 6.38
CA ASN A 124 8.68 12.47 6.78
C ASN A 124 9.97 12.47 5.92
N THR A 125 10.15 11.51 5.02
CA THR A 125 11.30 11.42 4.10
C THR A 125 11.01 11.98 2.71
N TRP A 126 9.76 12.30 2.41
CA TRP A 126 9.35 12.77 1.10
C TRP A 126 9.98 14.12 0.76
N ASP A 127 10.59 14.21 -0.41
CA ASP A 127 11.12 15.47 -0.94
C ASP A 127 9.98 16.30 -1.53
N VAL A 128 9.56 17.32 -0.78
CA VAL A 128 8.51 18.28 -1.16
C VAL A 128 9.08 19.67 -1.50
N THR A 129 10.41 19.79 -1.64
CA THR A 129 11.12 21.08 -1.79
C THR A 129 10.77 21.84 -3.08
N ALA A 130 10.13 21.18 -4.05
CA ALA A 130 9.68 21.80 -5.30
C ALA A 130 8.16 22.10 -5.31
N VAL A 131 7.40 21.63 -4.33
CA VAL A 131 5.95 21.83 -4.27
C VAL A 131 5.61 23.26 -3.84
N THR A 132 4.77 23.93 -4.63
CA THR A 132 4.28 25.28 -4.31
C THR A 132 2.86 25.29 -3.77
N ASP A 133 2.08 24.22 -3.96
CA ASP A 133 0.69 24.12 -3.53
C ASP A 133 0.44 22.81 -2.76
N MET A 134 0.05 22.95 -1.49
CA MET A 134 -0.29 21.89 -0.55
C MET A 134 -1.75 21.97 -0.10
N SER A 135 -2.59 22.64 -0.88
CA SER A 135 -4.01 22.80 -0.57
C SER A 135 -4.73 21.45 -0.45
N ASP A 136 -5.56 21.33 0.59
CA ASP A 136 -6.42 20.18 0.85
C ASP A 136 -5.72 18.82 1.02
N LEU A 137 -4.40 18.74 1.20
CA LEU A 137 -3.67 17.46 1.24
C LEU A 137 -4.25 16.46 2.26
N PHE A 138 -4.66 16.94 3.44
CA PHE A 138 -5.22 16.12 4.53
C PHE A 138 -6.68 16.49 4.85
N ASN A 139 -7.37 17.18 3.93
CA ASN A 139 -8.75 17.62 4.15
C ASN A 139 -9.70 16.42 4.33
N ARG A 140 -10.57 16.48 5.34
CA ARG A 140 -11.50 15.41 5.77
C ARG A 140 -10.83 14.11 6.17
N ASN A 141 -9.54 14.15 6.49
CA ASN A 141 -8.82 12.99 6.98
C ASN A 141 -8.80 12.95 8.51
N GLY A 142 -9.94 12.57 9.10
CA GLY A 142 -10.16 12.67 10.54
C GLY A 142 -9.20 11.86 11.41
N ASN A 143 -8.57 10.82 10.85
CA ASN A 143 -7.64 9.95 11.56
C ASN A 143 -6.16 10.29 11.28
N PHE A 144 -5.86 11.24 10.39
CA PHE A 144 -4.48 11.53 10.05
C PHE A 144 -3.71 12.13 11.23
N ASN A 145 -2.59 11.51 11.61
CA ASN A 145 -1.64 12.06 12.58
C ASN A 145 -0.17 11.76 12.22
N GLY A 146 0.15 11.76 10.92
CA GLY A 146 1.48 11.37 10.46
C GLY A 146 2.56 12.41 10.64
N ASN A 147 3.79 11.93 10.86
CA ASN A 147 4.96 12.78 11.01
C ASN A 147 5.33 13.45 9.68
N ILE A 148 5.28 14.78 9.65
CA ILE A 148 5.71 15.63 8.52
C ILE A 148 6.74 16.68 8.94
N SER A 149 7.33 16.56 10.14
CA SER A 149 8.18 17.61 10.73
C SER A 149 9.45 17.92 9.92
N LYS A 150 9.82 17.04 8.98
CA LYS A 150 10.99 17.23 8.11
C LYS A 150 10.66 17.90 6.77
N TRP A 151 9.39 18.02 6.37
CA TRP A 151 8.99 18.59 5.08
C TRP A 151 9.46 20.03 4.90
N ASP A 152 10.34 20.28 3.93
CA ASP A 152 10.74 21.64 3.58
C ASP A 152 9.63 22.32 2.77
N THR A 153 8.87 23.18 3.45
CA THR A 153 7.74 23.92 2.89
C THR A 153 8.13 25.31 2.41
N SER A 154 9.43 25.63 2.30
CA SER A 154 9.92 26.98 1.98
C SER A 154 9.42 27.57 0.65
N LYS A 155 9.04 26.71 -0.32
CA LYS A 155 8.48 27.14 -1.61
C LYS A 155 6.94 27.11 -1.66
N VAL A 156 6.28 26.63 -0.61
CA VAL A 156 4.82 26.49 -0.59
C VAL A 156 4.18 27.87 -0.44
N THR A 157 3.35 28.25 -1.40
CA THR A 157 2.60 29.52 -1.41
C THR A 157 1.11 29.31 -1.13
N ASN A 158 0.60 28.08 -1.23
CA ASN A 158 -0.80 27.76 -0.97
C ASN A 158 -0.94 26.55 -0.02
N MET A 159 -1.60 26.74 1.12
CA MET A 159 -1.95 25.69 2.09
C MET A 159 -3.43 25.73 2.47
N GLN A 160 -4.30 26.30 1.63
CA GLN A 160 -5.73 26.41 1.96
C GLN A 160 -6.30 25.04 2.38
N CYS A 161 -7.07 25.04 3.47
CA CYS A 161 -7.78 23.85 3.96
C CYS A 161 -6.93 22.57 4.15
N MET A 162 -5.60 22.66 4.22
CA MET A 162 -4.70 21.50 4.26
C MET A 162 -5.08 20.48 5.33
N PHE A 163 -5.44 20.93 6.54
CA PHE A 163 -5.87 20.10 7.68
C PHE A 163 -7.34 20.26 8.06
N LYS A 164 -8.18 20.78 7.17
CA LYS A 164 -9.61 20.95 7.46
C LYS A 164 -10.22 19.59 7.80
N ASP A 165 -10.96 19.51 8.91
CA ASP A 165 -11.58 18.27 9.42
C ASP A 165 -10.58 17.12 9.77
N ALA A 166 -9.28 17.40 9.89
CA ALA A 166 -8.26 16.43 10.33
C ALA A 166 -8.18 16.35 11.87
N LYS A 167 -9.21 15.75 12.48
CA LYS A 167 -9.45 15.81 13.94
C LYS A 167 -8.35 15.20 14.82
N ALA A 168 -7.64 14.19 14.32
CA ALA A 168 -6.57 13.53 15.07
C ALA A 168 -5.21 14.25 14.99
N PHE A 169 -5.06 15.20 14.07
CA PHE A 169 -3.76 15.81 13.79
C PHE A 169 -3.30 16.71 14.95
N ASN A 170 -2.16 16.39 15.53
CA ASN A 170 -1.49 17.17 16.57
C ASN A 170 0.03 17.29 16.34
N GLY A 171 0.49 17.04 15.11
CA GLY A 171 1.89 17.04 14.75
C GLY A 171 2.55 18.40 14.88
N ASP A 172 3.81 18.41 15.32
CA ASP A 172 4.63 19.61 15.34
C ASP A 172 4.96 20.07 13.91
N ILE A 173 4.51 21.29 13.60
CA ILE A 173 4.72 21.98 12.32
C ILE A 173 5.48 23.30 12.51
N SER A 174 6.03 23.53 13.70
CA SER A 174 6.90 24.68 13.94
C SER A 174 8.23 24.43 13.24
N LYS A 175 8.42 25.11 12.11
CA LYS A 175 9.68 25.19 11.39
C LYS A 175 10.20 26.61 11.42
#